data_AF-O83185-F1
#
_entry.id   AF-O83185-F1
#
_cell.length_a   1.000
_cell.length_b   1.000
_cell.length_c   1.000
_cell.angle_alpha   90.00
_cell.angle_beta   90.00
_cell.angle_gamma   90.00
#
_symmetry.space_group_name_H-M   'P 1'
#
loop_
_entity.id
_entity.type
_entity.pdbx_description
1 polymer ?
#
loop_
_entity_poly.entity_id
_entity_poly.type
_entity_poly.pdbx_seq_one_letter_code
_entity_poly.pdbx_strand_id
1 'polypeptide(L)'
;MTYNTNTSLSSYAGLSAFALSVFCILWGTARTGSFLKEKALITCAADILARQAPELGVTSRTLRMVPSSPIPQAEVLRGKKNTGEEIFLYFFPLRGMYGSFPTLFLYDKKDGARFCHLIGNHPTPRDARFYGISSARIALQCRKIEHLHQTVAYE
;
A
#
# COMPACT_ATOMS: atom_id res chain seq x y z
N MET A 1 41.18 -14.76 -40.63
CA MET A 1 39.89 -14.10 -40.31
C MET A 1 39.67 -13.95 -38.79
N THR A 2 40.71 -13.57 -38.01
CA THR A 2 40.65 -13.56 -36.53
C THR A 2 40.83 -12.18 -35.90
N TYR A 3 41.30 -11.18 -36.66
CA TYR A 3 41.57 -9.85 -36.10
C TYR A 3 40.29 -9.01 -35.93
N ASN A 4 39.36 -9.11 -36.90
CA ASN A 4 38.09 -8.36 -36.85
C ASN A 4 37.13 -8.88 -35.76
N THR A 5 37.27 -10.14 -35.33
CA THR A 5 36.46 -10.70 -34.24
C THR A 5 36.90 -10.20 -32.87
N ASN A 6 38.19 -9.90 -32.68
CA ASN A 6 38.69 -9.42 -31.37
C ASN A 6 38.28 -7.95 -31.10
N THR A 7 38.28 -7.09 -32.12
CA THR A 7 37.86 -5.68 -31.96
C THR A 7 36.36 -5.53 -31.79
N SER A 8 35.56 -6.41 -32.40
CA SER A 8 34.11 -6.43 -32.16
C SER A 8 33.80 -6.89 -30.73
N LEU A 9 34.48 -7.95 -30.24
CA LEU A 9 34.27 -8.49 -28.90
C LEU A 9 34.54 -7.46 -27.79
N SER A 10 35.63 -6.68 -27.89
CA SER A 10 35.94 -5.63 -26.90
C SER A 10 34.90 -4.51 -26.87
N SER A 11 34.37 -4.13 -28.04
CA SER A 11 33.32 -3.11 -28.13
C SER A 11 32.01 -3.60 -27.51
N TYR A 12 31.62 -4.85 -27.77
CA TYR A 12 30.44 -5.46 -27.14
C TYR A 12 30.60 -5.67 -25.63
N ALA A 13 31.81 -5.96 -25.15
CA ALA A 13 32.09 -6.09 -23.71
C ALA A 13 31.91 -4.76 -22.96
N GLY A 14 32.34 -3.64 -23.55
CA GLY A 14 32.11 -2.31 -22.96
C GLY A 14 30.63 -1.94 -22.90
N LEU A 15 29.89 -2.18 -23.99
CA LEU A 15 28.44 -1.94 -24.07
C LEU A 15 27.65 -2.81 -23.08
N SER A 16 28.00 -4.10 -22.95
CA SER A 16 27.33 -5.01 -22.02
C SER A 16 27.60 -4.65 -20.56
N ALA A 17 28.81 -4.25 -20.21
CA ALA A 17 29.14 -3.78 -18.87
C ALA A 17 28.36 -2.52 -18.49
N PHE A 18 28.21 -1.57 -19.42
CA PHE A 18 27.39 -0.38 -19.21
C PHE A 18 25.91 -0.73 -19.03
N ALA A 19 25.36 -1.59 -19.91
CA ALA A 19 23.98 -2.04 -19.83
C ALA A 19 23.69 -2.76 -18.50
N LEU A 20 24.60 -3.64 -18.05
CA LEU A 20 24.50 -4.32 -16.76
C LEU A 20 24.57 -3.34 -15.58
N SER A 21 25.43 -2.33 -15.64
CA SER A 21 25.52 -1.30 -14.61
C SER A 21 24.21 -0.50 -14.48
N VAL A 22 23.68 -0.02 -15.61
CA VAL A 22 22.39 0.69 -15.65
C VAL A 22 21.27 -0.21 -15.14
N PHE A 23 21.24 -1.48 -15.55
CA PHE A 23 20.26 -2.45 -15.08
C PHE A 23 20.34 -2.68 -13.56
N CYS A 24 21.54 -2.84 -13.01
CA CYS A 24 21.75 -2.99 -11.56
C CYS A 24 21.31 -1.76 -10.78
N ILE A 25 21.57 -0.55 -11.29
CA ILE A 25 21.12 0.70 -10.66
C ILE A 25 19.59 0.81 -10.71
N LEU A 26 18.97 0.54 -11.86
CA LEU A 26 17.51 0.55 -12.00
C LEU A 26 16.84 -0.49 -11.10
N TRP A 27 17.40 -1.70 -11.02
CA TRP A 27 16.91 -2.76 -10.14
C TRP A 27 17.06 -2.38 -8.66
N GLY A 28 18.23 -1.86 -8.28
CA GLY A 28 18.52 -1.43 -6.92
C GLY A 28 17.60 -0.30 -6.46
N THR A 29 17.41 0.72 -7.30
CA THR A 29 16.52 1.86 -7.02
C THR A 29 15.06 1.44 -6.96
N ALA A 30 14.58 0.60 -7.90
CA ALA A 30 13.22 0.07 -7.88
C ALA A 30 12.93 -0.73 -6.61
N ARG A 31 13.86 -1.63 -6.22
CA ARG A 31 13.72 -2.44 -5.01
C ARG A 31 13.75 -1.59 -3.74
N THR A 32 14.64 -0.61 -3.68
CA THR A 32 14.72 0.33 -2.56
C THR A 32 13.45 1.16 -2.43
N GLY A 33 12.90 1.62 -3.56
CA GLY A 33 11.64 2.36 -3.61
C GLY A 33 10.45 1.54 -3.07
N SER A 34 10.37 0.26 -3.42
CA SER A 34 9.32 -0.64 -2.91
C SER A 34 9.42 -0.84 -1.39
N PHE A 35 10.62 -1.06 -0.84
CA PHE A 35 10.81 -1.21 0.60
C PHE A 35 10.52 0.08 1.39
N LEU A 36 10.89 1.23 0.84
CA LEU A 36 10.56 2.53 1.44
C LEU A 36 9.05 2.74 1.51
N LYS A 37 8.35 2.39 0.43
CA LYS A 37 6.88 2.49 0.36
C LYS A 37 6.22 1.61 1.41
N GLU A 38 6.62 0.35 1.51
CA GLU A 38 6.08 -0.59 2.51
C GLU A 38 6.28 -0.07 3.94
N LYS A 39 7.50 0.36 4.28
CA LYS A 39 7.79 0.91 5.62
C LYS A 39 6.98 2.17 5.91
N ALA A 40 6.81 3.06 4.93
CA ALA A 40 6.04 4.28 5.09
C ALA A 40 4.56 3.97 5.36
N LEU A 41 3.96 3.03 4.61
CA LEU A 41 2.58 2.61 4.80
C LEU A 41 2.35 1.96 6.16
N ILE A 42 3.23 1.02 6.55
CA ILE A 42 3.16 0.33 7.84
C ILE A 42 3.24 1.33 8.99
N THR A 43 4.16 2.28 8.91
CA THR A 43 4.34 3.30 9.96
C THR A 43 3.14 4.23 10.02
N CYS A 44 2.63 4.68 8.87
CA CYS A 44 1.44 5.52 8.78
C CYS A 44 0.18 4.82 9.33
N ALA A 45 -0.04 3.56 8.93
CA ALA A 45 -1.13 2.73 9.47
C ALA A 45 -1.03 2.57 10.98
N ALA A 46 0.16 2.24 11.50
CA ALA A 46 0.36 2.06 12.93
C ALA A 46 0.09 3.36 13.72
N ASP A 47 0.52 4.52 13.22
CA ASP A 47 0.26 5.81 13.86
C ASP A 47 -1.23 6.17 13.84
N ILE A 48 -1.92 5.96 12.70
CA ILE A 48 -3.37 6.21 12.62
C ILE A 48 -4.14 5.27 13.56
N LEU A 49 -3.79 3.99 13.62
CA LEU A 49 -4.43 3.03 14.51
C LEU A 49 -4.15 3.32 15.98
N ALA A 50 -2.92 3.72 16.34
CA ALA A 50 -2.60 4.12 17.70
C ALA A 50 -3.46 5.31 18.18
N ARG A 51 -3.84 6.22 17.27
CA ARG A 51 -4.66 7.38 17.58
C ARG A 51 -6.16 7.10 17.57
N GLN A 52 -6.64 6.31 16.62
CA GLN A 52 -8.08 6.11 16.39
C GLN A 52 -8.64 4.84 17.01
N ALA A 53 -7.78 3.84 17.23
CA ALA A 53 -8.18 2.52 17.68
C ALA A 53 -7.10 1.87 18.57
N PRO A 54 -6.66 2.54 19.66
CA PRO A 54 -5.62 2.01 20.55
C PRO A 54 -6.01 0.65 21.16
N GLU A 55 -7.31 0.38 21.29
CA GLU A 55 -7.85 -0.88 21.80
C GLU A 55 -7.44 -2.12 20.99
N LEU A 56 -7.12 -1.95 19.70
CA LEU A 56 -6.70 -3.06 18.85
C LEU A 56 -5.30 -3.57 19.22
N GLY A 57 -4.46 -2.73 19.83
CA GLY A 57 -3.08 -3.07 20.19
C GLY A 57 -2.17 -3.38 18.99
N VAL A 58 -2.57 -2.97 17.79
CA VAL A 58 -1.85 -3.25 16.55
C VAL A 58 -0.63 -2.34 16.48
N THR A 59 0.55 -2.95 16.40
CA THR A 59 1.81 -2.23 16.24
C THR A 59 2.41 -2.46 14.87
N SER A 60 3.33 -1.60 14.44
CA SER A 60 4.05 -1.73 13.16
C SER A 60 4.71 -3.09 12.96
N ARG A 61 5.09 -3.80 14.04
CA ARG A 61 5.66 -5.15 13.98
C ARG A 61 4.64 -6.23 13.61
N THR A 62 3.37 -6.00 13.90
CA THR A 62 2.28 -6.95 13.61
C THR A 62 1.71 -6.78 12.21
N LEU A 63 1.98 -5.64 11.57
CA LEU A 63 1.51 -5.32 10.23
C LEU A 63 2.47 -5.87 9.18
N ARG A 64 1.91 -6.52 8.16
CA ARG A 64 2.64 -7.01 6.99
C ARG A 64 1.90 -6.66 5.72
N MET A 65 2.61 -6.28 4.67
CA MET A 65 2.00 -6.06 3.37
C MET A 65 1.52 -7.38 2.77
N VAL A 66 0.30 -7.37 2.25
CA VAL A 66 -0.26 -8.49 1.50
C VAL A 66 0.18 -8.32 0.04
N PRO A 67 0.96 -9.26 -0.52
CA PRO A 67 1.56 -9.12 -1.85
C PRO A 67 0.53 -9.10 -2.98
N SER A 68 -0.65 -9.64 -2.74
CA SER A 68 -1.76 -9.71 -3.70
C SER A 68 -2.99 -9.10 -3.07
N SER A 69 -3.19 -7.80 -3.30
CA SER A 69 -4.47 -7.16 -3.03
C SER A 69 -5.51 -7.70 -4.01
N PRO A 70 -6.68 -8.17 -3.56
CA PRO A 70 -7.76 -8.52 -4.47
C PRO A 70 -8.37 -7.29 -5.16
N ILE A 71 -8.13 -6.09 -4.60
CA ILE A 71 -8.68 -4.85 -5.13
C ILE A 71 -7.59 -4.12 -5.93
N PRO A 72 -7.84 -3.83 -7.22
CA PRO A 72 -6.89 -3.07 -8.02
C PRO A 72 -6.63 -1.70 -7.40
N GLN A 73 -5.36 -1.28 -7.38
CA GLN A 73 -4.88 -0.02 -6.82
C GLN A 73 -4.93 0.10 -5.30
N ALA A 74 -5.35 -0.94 -4.58
CA ALA A 74 -5.25 -0.98 -3.13
C ALA A 74 -3.92 -1.55 -2.67
N GLU A 75 -3.37 -0.95 -1.63
CA GLU A 75 -2.35 -1.61 -0.82
C GLU A 75 -3.02 -2.12 0.44
N VAL A 76 -2.75 -3.38 0.76
CA VAL A 76 -3.40 -4.07 1.88
C VAL A 76 -2.33 -4.45 2.88
N LEU A 77 -2.52 -4.07 4.13
CA LEU A 77 -1.74 -4.58 5.24
C LEU A 77 -2.60 -5.54 6.05
N ARG A 78 -2.03 -6.68 6.43
CA ARG A 78 -2.64 -7.62 7.38
C ARG A 78 -1.98 -7.43 8.73
N GLY A 79 -2.79 -7.32 9.76
CA GLY A 79 -2.38 -7.20 11.15
C GLY A 79 -3.04 -8.25 12.03
N LYS A 80 -2.57 -8.34 13.27
CA LYS A 80 -3.24 -9.09 14.33
C LYS A 80 -3.50 -8.18 15.52
N LYS A 81 -4.71 -8.21 16.04
CA LYS A 81 -5.08 -7.57 17.29
C LYS A 81 -4.44 -8.30 18.48
N ASN A 82 -4.47 -7.66 19.65
CA ASN A 82 -4.10 -8.32 20.91
C ASN A 82 -4.91 -9.58 21.21
N THR A 83 -6.17 -9.65 20.75
CA THR A 83 -7.04 -10.83 20.90
C THR A 83 -6.65 -11.99 19.98
N GLY A 84 -5.69 -11.80 19.07
CA GLY A 84 -5.26 -12.78 18.07
C GLY A 84 -6.08 -12.72 16.76
N GLU A 85 -7.14 -11.91 16.73
CA GLU A 85 -7.96 -11.70 15.54
C GLU A 85 -7.19 -10.95 14.45
N GLU A 86 -7.49 -11.29 13.21
CA GLU A 86 -6.86 -10.66 12.07
C GLU A 86 -7.65 -9.44 11.63
N ILE A 87 -6.91 -8.38 11.33
CA ILE A 87 -7.46 -7.18 10.71
C ILE A 87 -6.76 -6.91 9.39
N PHE A 88 -7.47 -6.24 8.50
CA PHE A 88 -6.95 -5.81 7.22
C PHE A 88 -7.08 -4.31 7.09
N LEU A 89 -6.03 -3.68 6.61
CA LEU A 89 -5.96 -2.25 6.39
C LEU A 89 -5.82 -2.01 4.91
N TYR A 90 -6.73 -1.22 4.39
CA TYR A 90 -6.82 -0.95 2.97
C TYR A 90 -6.51 0.52 2.70
N PHE A 91 -5.49 0.74 1.89
CA PHE A 91 -5.12 2.05 1.38
C PHE A 91 -5.81 2.27 0.04
N PHE A 92 -6.75 3.21 -0.01
CA PHE A 92 -7.52 3.52 -1.22
C PHE A 92 -7.50 5.00 -1.54
N PRO A 93 -7.27 5.40 -2.79
CA PRO A 93 -7.56 6.76 -3.21
C PRO A 93 -9.09 6.94 -3.35
N LEU A 94 -9.66 7.88 -2.60
CA LEU A 94 -11.02 8.36 -2.82
C LEU A 94 -10.98 9.69 -3.57
N ARG A 95 -11.78 9.78 -4.65
CA ARG A 95 -11.97 11.03 -5.37
C ARG A 95 -12.90 11.95 -4.58
N GLY A 96 -12.39 13.10 -4.22
CA GLY A 96 -13.13 14.23 -3.67
C GLY A 96 -13.33 15.35 -4.70
N MET A 97 -13.71 16.52 -4.22
CA MET A 97 -13.90 17.74 -5.01
C MET A 97 -12.58 18.27 -5.58
N TYR A 98 -11.48 18.18 -4.83
CA TYR A 98 -10.19 18.75 -5.23
C TYR A 98 -9.19 17.72 -5.79
N GLY A 99 -9.61 16.48 -6.02
CA GLY A 99 -8.74 15.43 -6.55
C GLY A 99 -8.90 14.09 -5.85
N SER A 100 -7.91 13.22 -6.00
CA SER A 100 -7.86 11.92 -5.34
C SER A 100 -7.06 12.01 -4.05
N PHE A 101 -7.64 11.55 -2.95
CA PHE A 101 -7.04 11.57 -1.63
C PHE A 101 -6.80 10.16 -1.16
N PRO A 102 -5.57 9.80 -0.72
CA PRO A 102 -5.34 8.48 -0.15
C PRO A 102 -6.08 8.37 1.18
N THR A 103 -6.70 7.23 1.42
CA THR A 103 -7.52 6.97 2.60
C THR A 103 -7.17 5.62 3.18
N LEU A 104 -7.38 5.48 4.49
CA LEU A 104 -7.22 4.25 5.23
C LEU A 104 -8.59 3.72 5.66
N PHE A 105 -8.85 2.47 5.29
CA PHE A 105 -9.97 1.70 5.79
C PHE A 105 -9.44 0.55 6.65
N LEU A 106 -10.15 0.26 7.74
CA LEU A 106 -9.92 -0.93 8.54
C LEU A 106 -11.06 -1.90 8.29
N TYR A 107 -10.71 -3.14 8.02
CA TYR A 107 -11.64 -4.26 8.02
C TYR A 107 -11.29 -5.20 9.16
N ASP A 108 -12.32 -5.52 9.92
CA ASP A 108 -12.30 -6.56 10.93
C ASP A 108 -13.47 -7.51 10.66
N LYS A 109 -13.26 -8.81 10.91
CA LYS A 109 -14.29 -9.83 10.66
C LYS A 109 -15.53 -9.63 11.53
N LYS A 110 -15.35 -9.10 12.75
CA LYS A 110 -16.45 -8.85 13.69
C LYS A 110 -17.15 -7.52 13.43
N ASP A 111 -16.36 -6.46 13.29
CA ASP A 111 -16.90 -5.09 13.20
C ASP A 111 -17.22 -4.65 11.76
N GLY A 112 -16.79 -5.41 10.75
CA GLY A 112 -16.93 -5.05 9.34
C GLY A 112 -15.87 -4.04 8.87
N ALA A 113 -16.16 -3.35 7.77
CA ALA A 113 -15.27 -2.33 7.23
C ALA A 113 -15.66 -0.93 7.73
N ARG A 114 -14.69 -0.21 8.29
CA ARG A 114 -14.84 1.19 8.70
C ARG A 114 -13.79 2.08 8.08
N PHE A 115 -14.17 3.33 7.83
CA PHE A 115 -13.24 4.37 7.45
C PHE A 115 -12.48 4.87 8.68
N CYS A 116 -11.16 4.91 8.56
CA CYS A 116 -10.29 5.43 9.60
C CYS A 116 -9.97 6.89 9.31
N HIS A 117 -9.21 7.15 8.25
CA HIS A 117 -8.60 8.46 8.06
C HIS A 117 -8.29 8.79 6.60
N LEU A 118 -8.17 10.10 6.33
CA LEU A 118 -7.58 10.64 5.11
C LEU A 118 -6.08 10.80 5.31
N ILE A 119 -5.29 10.13 4.49
CA ILE A 119 -3.84 10.18 4.53
C ILE A 119 -3.40 11.44 3.80
N GLY A 120 -2.61 12.27 4.46
CA GLY A 120 -2.05 13.47 3.83
C GLY A 120 -1.44 14.41 4.84
N ASN A 121 -0.50 15.24 4.37
CA ASN A 121 0.14 16.29 5.16
C ASN A 121 -0.76 17.51 5.30
N HIS A 122 -2.02 17.31 5.70
CA HIS A 122 -2.87 18.43 6.01
C HIS A 122 -2.52 18.96 7.40
N PRO A 123 -2.20 20.26 7.54
CA PRO A 123 -1.77 20.84 8.82
C PRO A 123 -2.84 20.72 9.91
N THR A 124 -4.09 20.52 9.50
CA THR A 124 -5.21 20.20 10.37
C THR A 124 -5.96 18.99 9.81
N PRO A 125 -6.23 17.95 10.61
CA PRO A 125 -7.06 16.83 10.19
C PRO A 125 -8.47 17.37 9.90
N ARG A 126 -8.86 17.42 8.63
CA ARG A 126 -10.21 17.83 8.21
C ARG A 126 -11.03 16.59 7.91
N ASP A 127 -12.33 16.67 8.24
CA ASP A 127 -13.31 15.64 7.90
C ASP A 127 -13.32 15.38 6.38
N ALA A 128 -13.61 14.15 5.97
CA ALA A 128 -13.69 13.77 4.57
C ALA A 128 -14.71 14.59 3.78
N ARG A 129 -15.75 15.08 4.46
CA ARG A 129 -16.72 16.02 3.91
C ARG A 129 -16.09 17.32 3.41
N PHE A 130 -15.04 17.83 4.06
CA PHE A 130 -14.34 19.03 3.62
C PHE A 130 -13.74 18.86 2.23
N TYR A 131 -13.26 17.66 1.92
CA TYR A 131 -12.69 17.32 0.62
C TYR A 131 -13.75 16.90 -0.39
N GLY A 132 -15.04 17.03 -0.08
CA GLY A 132 -16.14 16.59 -0.95
C GLY A 132 -16.28 15.08 -1.06
N ILE A 133 -15.75 14.33 -0.10
CA ILE A 133 -15.94 12.87 -0.01
C ILE A 133 -17.21 12.63 0.81
N SER A 134 -18.27 12.19 0.15
CA SER A 134 -19.56 11.93 0.80
C SER A 134 -19.52 10.65 1.65
N SER A 135 -20.33 10.62 2.71
CA SER A 135 -20.56 9.43 3.51
C SER A 135 -21.06 8.25 2.67
N ALA A 136 -21.86 8.49 1.63
CA ALA A 136 -22.32 7.47 0.70
C ALA A 136 -21.15 6.80 -0.06
N ARG A 137 -20.13 7.55 -0.48
CA ARG A 137 -18.94 6.99 -1.13
C ARG A 137 -18.11 6.16 -0.16
N ILE A 138 -17.96 6.64 1.06
CA ILE A 138 -17.26 5.91 2.13
C ILE A 138 -17.99 4.58 2.41
N ALA A 139 -19.30 4.62 2.61
CA ALA A 139 -20.12 3.45 2.86
C ALA A 139 -20.10 2.45 1.68
N LEU A 140 -20.11 2.95 0.44
CA LEU A 140 -19.97 2.10 -0.74
C LEU A 140 -18.62 1.37 -0.74
N GLN A 141 -17.54 2.05 -0.35
CA GLN A 141 -16.22 1.43 -0.28
C GLN A 141 -16.12 0.40 0.85
N CYS A 142 -16.70 0.69 2.03
CA CYS A 142 -16.82 -0.29 3.12
C CYS A 142 -17.54 -1.56 2.65
N ARG A 143 -18.69 -1.42 1.98
CA ARG A 143 -19.44 -2.57 1.44
C ARG A 143 -18.64 -3.38 0.44
N LYS A 144 -17.82 -2.74 -0.41
CA LYS A 144 -16.94 -3.46 -1.35
C LYS A 144 -15.89 -4.28 -0.64
N ILE A 145 -15.28 -3.74 0.42
CA ILE A 145 -14.30 -4.45 1.23
C ILE A 145 -14.94 -5.63 1.96
N GLU A 146 -16.13 -5.42 2.54
CA GLU A 146 -16.89 -6.49 3.21
C GLU A 146 -17.28 -7.60 2.24
N HIS A 147 -17.83 -7.25 1.07
CA HIS A 147 -18.21 -8.21 0.05
C HIS A 147 -17.01 -9.03 -0.40
N LEU A 148 -15.85 -8.39 -0.61
CA LEU A 148 -14.62 -9.09 -0.98
C LEU A 148 -14.23 -10.15 0.04
N HIS A 149 -14.22 -9.80 1.32
CA HIS A 149 -13.86 -10.74 2.38
C HIS A 149 -14.92 -11.83 2.59
N GLN A 150 -16.19 -11.55 2.30
CA GLN A 150 -17.23 -12.56 2.29
C GLN A 150 -17.01 -13.55 1.13
N THR A 151 -16.73 -13.07 -0.09
CA THR A 151 -16.51 -13.95 -1.24
C THR A 151 -15.28 -14.84 -1.06
N VAL A 152 -14.16 -14.27 -0.59
CA VAL A 152 -12.91 -15.02 -0.37
C VAL A 152 -13.03 -16.04 0.78
N ALA A 153 -13.92 -15.81 1.75
CA ALA A 153 -14.15 -16.77 2.84
C ALA A 153 -14.96 -18.01 2.42
N TYR A 154 -15.56 -18.02 1.21
CA TYR A 154 -16.31 -19.16 0.67
C TYR A 154 -15.51 -20.01 -0.34
N GLU A 155 -14.25 -19.65 -0.62
CA GLU A 155 -13.30 -20.47 -1.41
C GLU A 155 -12.32 -21.21 -0.49
#